data_AF-A0AAN9HWX4-F1
#
_entry.id   AF-A0AAN9HWX4-F1
#
_cell.length_a   1.000
_cell.length_b   1.000
_cell.length_c   1.000
_cell.angle_alpha   90.00
_cell.angle_beta   90.00
_cell.angle_gamma   90.00
#
_symmetry.space_group_name_H-M   'P 1'
#
loop_
_entity.id
_entity.type
_entity.pdbx_description
1 polymer ?
#
loop_
_entity_poly.entity_id
_entity_poly.type
_entity_poly.pdbx_seq_one_letter_code
_entity_poly.pdbx_strand_id
1 'polypeptide(L)'
;MGCQGQTKPVQGSQPLYPGVDIVKNILRSMKNPVHLLDITLLTQLRIDGHPSIYSGRGASYVDCSHWCLAGVPDTWNEFLYAALIGR
;
A
#
# COMPACT_ATOMS: atom_id res chain seq x y z
N MET A 1 9.12 -11.09 -8.91
CA MET A 1 8.01 -10.53 -9.73
C MET A 1 8.15 -9.02 -9.69
N GLY A 2 8.17 -8.36 -10.84
CA GLY A 2 8.28 -6.90 -10.92
C GLY A 2 6.96 -6.28 -11.37
N CYS A 3 6.82 -4.97 -11.17
CA CYS A 3 5.66 -4.17 -11.59
C CYS A 3 5.75 -3.69 -13.04
N GLN A 4 6.83 -4.00 -13.76
CA GLN A 4 7.01 -3.57 -15.14
C GLN A 4 5.96 -4.17 -16.08
N GLY A 5 5.31 -3.31 -16.85
CA GLY A 5 4.25 -3.69 -17.79
C GLY A 5 2.91 -4.04 -17.13
N GLN A 6 2.79 -3.93 -15.80
CA GLN A 6 1.53 -4.17 -15.11
C GLN A 6 0.61 -2.96 -15.25
N THR A 7 -0.61 -3.19 -15.73
CA THR A 7 -1.60 -2.14 -16.02
C THR A 7 -2.96 -2.39 -15.37
N LYS A 8 -3.08 -3.50 -14.65
CA LYS A 8 -4.29 -3.88 -13.92
C LYS A 8 -3.94 -4.37 -12.52
N PRO A 9 -4.83 -4.16 -11.54
CA PRO A 9 -4.69 -4.76 -10.22
C PRO A 9 -4.61 -6.28 -10.33
N VAL A 10 -3.91 -6.89 -9.38
CA VAL A 10 -3.98 -8.33 -9.16
C VAL A 10 -5.38 -8.68 -8.68
N GLN A 11 -5.98 -9.73 -9.24
CA GLN A 11 -7.28 -10.23 -8.81
C GLN A 11 -7.11 -11.32 -7.74
N GLY A 12 -8.07 -11.39 -6.81
CA GLY A 12 -8.12 -12.42 -5.78
C GLY A 12 -7.36 -12.04 -4.51
N SER A 13 -6.87 -13.06 -3.80
CA SER A 13 -6.17 -12.90 -2.53
C SER A 13 -4.67 -12.90 -2.73
N GLN A 14 -3.96 -12.12 -1.91
CA GLN A 14 -2.50 -12.16 -1.80
C GLN A 14 -2.10 -12.74 -0.44
N PRO A 15 -0.97 -13.47 -0.36
CA PRO A 15 -0.43 -13.85 0.94
C PRO A 15 -0.08 -12.59 1.74
N LEU A 16 -0.56 -12.56 2.98
CA LEU A 16 -0.29 -11.46 3.88
C LEU A 16 1.20 -11.44 4.25
N TYR A 17 1.80 -10.26 4.30
CA TYR A 17 3.17 -10.15 4.78
C TYR A 17 3.25 -10.55 6.27
N PRO A 18 4.25 -11.35 6.69
CA PRO A 18 4.40 -11.76 8.10
C PRO A 18 4.44 -10.59 9.09
N GLY A 19 4.91 -9.43 8.66
CA GLY A 19 4.97 -8.22 9.48
C GLY A 19 3.59 -7.69 9.92
N VAL A 20 2.51 -8.01 9.19
CA VAL A 20 1.16 -7.51 9.52
C VAL A 20 0.68 -8.06 10.86
N ASP A 21 0.87 -9.34 11.11
CA ASP A 21 0.46 -9.96 12.38
C ASP A 21 1.31 -9.44 13.55
N ILE A 22 2.60 -9.22 13.32
CA ILE A 22 3.51 -8.63 14.32
C ILE A 22 3.02 -7.23 14.69
N VAL A 23 2.75 -6.37 13.71
CA VAL A 23 2.23 -5.01 13.95
C VAL A 23 0.91 -5.07 14.70
N LYS A 24 -0.06 -5.87 14.24
CA LYS A 24 -1.38 -6.02 14.91
C LYS A 24 -1.24 -6.46 16.36
N ASN A 25 -0.34 -7.39 16.65
CA ASN A 25 -0.11 -7.88 18.01
C ASN A 25 0.53 -6.82 18.91
N ILE A 26 1.51 -6.05 18.40
CA ILE A 26 2.13 -4.95 19.15
C ILE A 26 1.11 -3.87 19.45
N LEU A 27 0.31 -3.46 18.45
CA LEU A 27 -0.67 -2.38 18.64
C LEU A 27 -1.73 -2.74 19.68
N ARG A 28 -2.09 -4.03 19.82
CA ARG A 28 -3.01 -4.52 20.86
C ARG A 28 -2.45 -4.42 22.27
N SER A 29 -1.13 -4.44 22.45
CA SER A 29 -0.47 -4.40 23.76
C SER A 29 0.05 -3.01 24.14
N MET A 30 -0.12 -2.01 23.27
CA MET A 30 0.30 -0.63 23.56
C MET A 30 -0.56 0.00 24.66
N LYS A 31 0.09 0.67 25.62
CA LYS A 31 -0.56 1.47 26.67
C LYS A 31 -1.44 2.59 26.09
N ASN A 32 -0.97 3.22 25.02
CA ASN A 32 -1.71 4.26 24.29
C ASN A 32 -2.29 3.62 23.02
N PRO A 33 -3.61 3.49 22.89
CA PRO A 33 -4.22 2.89 21.72
C PRO A 33 -3.90 3.68 20.45
N VAL A 34 -3.54 2.96 19.38
CA VAL A 34 -3.31 3.52 18.05
C VAL A 34 -4.36 2.96 17.11
N HIS A 35 -4.93 3.82 16.27
CA HIS A 35 -5.82 3.40 15.20
C HIS A 35 -4.99 2.96 13.99
N LEU A 36 -4.99 1.67 13.68
CA LEU A 36 -4.32 1.14 12.50
C LEU A 36 -5.17 1.35 11.25
N LEU A 37 -4.64 2.10 10.29
CA LEU A 37 -5.17 2.09 8.92
C LEU A 37 -4.65 0.83 8.20
N ASP A 38 -5.43 -0.25 8.20
CA ASP A 38 -5.03 -1.51 7.56
C ASP A 38 -5.17 -1.45 6.04
N ILE A 39 -4.19 -0.84 5.39
CA ILE A 39 -4.11 -0.66 3.93
C ILE A 39 -3.37 -1.81 3.22
N THR A 40 -2.94 -2.85 3.94
CA THR A 40 -1.93 -3.80 3.43
C THR A 40 -2.42 -4.59 2.23
N LEU A 41 -3.54 -5.30 2.36
CA LEU A 41 -4.06 -6.17 1.30
C LEU A 41 -4.48 -5.34 0.07
N LEU A 42 -5.19 -4.23 0.28
CA LEU A 42 -5.62 -3.38 -0.84
C LEU A 42 -4.41 -2.86 -1.63
N THR A 43 -3.33 -2.50 -0.94
CA THR A 43 -2.12 -1.95 -1.53
C THR A 43 -1.34 -3.04 -2.28
N GLN A 44 -1.24 -4.24 -1.70
CA GLN A 44 -0.62 -5.40 -2.35
C GLN A 44 -1.27 -5.74 -3.69
N LEU A 45 -2.59 -5.55 -3.82
CA LEU A 45 -3.31 -5.82 -5.07
C LEU A 45 -2.98 -4.81 -6.18
N ARG A 46 -2.41 -3.65 -5.84
CA ARG A 46 -2.20 -2.54 -6.78
C ARG A 46 -0.83 -2.53 -7.44
N ILE A 47 -0.37 -3.68 -7.95
CA ILE A 47 0.91 -3.75 -8.68
C ILE A 47 0.97 -2.80 -9.89
N ASP A 48 -0.19 -2.42 -10.44
CA ASP A 48 -0.38 -1.43 -11.50
C ASP A 48 -0.17 0.03 -11.07
N GLY A 49 -0.15 0.30 -9.76
CA GLY A 49 -0.03 1.65 -9.21
C GLY A 49 1.40 2.19 -9.12
N HIS A 50 2.41 1.39 -9.45
CA HIS A 50 3.81 1.75 -9.32
C HIS A 50 4.35 2.53 -10.54
N PRO A 51 5.33 3.45 -10.35
CA PRO A 51 5.98 4.16 -11.45
C PRO A 51 6.72 3.24 -12.43
N SER A 52 7.19 2.08 -11.96
CA SER A 52 8.01 1.18 -12.76
C SER A 52 9.23 1.95 -13.33
N ILE A 53 9.42 1.94 -14.66
CA ILE A 53 10.50 2.66 -15.34
C ILE A 53 10.29 4.18 -15.44
N TYR A 54 9.12 4.69 -15.07
CA TYR A 54 8.74 6.10 -15.18
C TYR A 54 9.07 6.93 -13.92
N SER A 55 10.02 6.47 -13.11
CA SER A 55 10.47 7.11 -11.87
C SER A 55 11.51 8.24 -12.08
N GLY A 56 11.78 8.62 -13.33
CA GLY A 56 12.75 9.67 -13.67
C GLY A 56 14.23 9.25 -13.55
N ARG A 57 14.51 7.98 -13.24
CA ARG A 57 15.88 7.44 -13.08
C ARG A 57 16.38 6.62 -14.28
N GLY A 58 15.64 6.66 -15.40
CA GLY A 58 15.95 5.92 -16.62
C GLY A 58 15.40 4.49 -16.63
N ALA A 59 15.37 3.89 -17.81
CA ALA A 59 14.67 2.62 -18.06
C ALA A 59 15.29 1.39 -17.37
N SER A 60 16.54 1.49 -16.91
CA SER A 60 17.21 0.41 -16.15
C SER A 60 16.75 0.31 -14.69
N TYR A 61 16.07 1.34 -14.17
CA TYR A 61 15.57 1.36 -12.80
C TYR A 61 14.06 1.13 -12.80
N VAL A 62 13.64 -0.01 -12.22
CA VAL A 62 12.23 -0.37 -12.08
C VAL A 62 11.80 -0.12 -10.64
N ASP A 63 11.05 0.96 -10.44
CA ASP A 63 10.51 1.32 -9.12
C ASP A 63 9.18 0.61 -8.85
N CYS A 64 9.21 -0.37 -7.95
CA CYS A 64 8.03 -1.06 -7.45
C CYS A 64 7.83 -0.85 -5.94
N SER A 65 8.38 0.25 -5.41
CA SER A 65 8.30 0.59 -3.99
C SER A 65 7.52 1.89 -3.77
N HIS A 66 7.62 2.83 -4.71
CA HIS A 66 6.85 4.07 -4.70
C HIS A 66 5.58 3.96 -5.53
N TRP A 67 4.76 5.01 -5.51
CA TRP A 67 3.44 5.03 -6.15
C TRP A 67 3.33 6.22 -7.10
N CYS A 68 2.64 6.01 -8.22
CA CYS A 68 2.19 7.11 -9.07
C CYS A 68 1.17 7.98 -8.32
N LEU A 69 1.12 9.26 -8.67
CA LEU A 69 0.08 10.20 -8.25
C LEU A 69 -0.60 10.82 -9.48
N ALA A 70 -1.92 10.88 -9.58
CA ALA A 70 -2.91 10.29 -8.67
C ALA A 70 -2.85 8.76 -8.64
N GLY A 71 -3.21 8.12 -7.50
CA GLY A 71 -3.08 6.68 -7.33
C GLY A 71 -3.40 6.13 -5.94
N VAL A 72 -2.69 5.06 -5.57
CA VAL A 72 -2.90 4.31 -4.32
C VAL A 72 -2.81 5.17 -3.06
N PRO A 73 -1.87 6.13 -2.95
CA PRO A 73 -1.81 7.03 -1.79
C PRO A 73 -3.06 7.90 -1.61
N ASP A 74 -3.80 8.19 -2.67
CA ASP A 74 -5.04 8.96 -2.57
C ASP A 74 -6.10 8.15 -1.81
N THR A 75 -6.22 6.85 -2.09
CA THR A 75 -7.10 5.95 -1.31
C THR A 75 -6.68 5.86 0.16
N TRP A 76 -5.38 5.90 0.47
CA TRP A 76 -4.93 5.95 1.87
C TRP A 76 -5.36 7.23 2.56
N ASN A 77 -5.31 8.36 1.84
CA ASN A 77 -5.78 9.65 2.35
C ASN A 77 -7.30 9.64 2.59
N GLU A 78 -8.09 8.98 1.75
CA GLU A 78 -9.53 8.79 1.99
C GLU A 78 -9.80 7.98 3.28
N PHE A 79 -9.05 6.90 3.54
CA PHE A 79 -9.16 6.16 4.81
C PHE A 79 -8.76 7.00 6.00
N LEU A 80 -7.69 7.79 5.88
CA LEU A 80 -7.25 8.70 6.94
C LEU A 80 -8.30 9.78 7.21
N TYR A 81 -8.84 10.39 6.15
CA TYR A 81 -9.89 11.40 6.25
C TYR A 81 -11.13 10.84 6.95
N ALA A 82 -11.58 9.65 6.54
CA ALA A 82 -12.70 8.96 7.19
C ALA A 82 -12.41 8.63 8.66
N ALA A 83 -11.19 8.23 9.02
CA ALA A 83 -10.82 7.93 10.41
C ALA A 83 -10.75 9.20 11.30
N LEU A 84 -10.42 10.36 10.73
CA LEU A 84 -10.32 11.63 11.45
C LEU A 84 -11.67 12.35 11.58
N ILE A 85 -12.47 12.36 10.51
CA ILE A 85 -13.68 13.18 10.39
C ILE A 85 -14.96 12.34 10.48
N GLY A 86 -14.91 11.05 10.16
CA GLY A 86 -16.06 10.13 10.18
C GLY A 86 -16.45 9.63 11.57
N ARG A 87 -16.23 10.44 12.61
CA ARG A 87 -16.71 10.20 13.97
C ARG A 87 -18.03 10.92 14.22
#